data_AF-A0A1Y1HWQ2-F1
#
_entry.id   AF-A0A1Y1HWQ2-F1
#
_cell.length_a   1.000
_cell.length_b   1.000
_cell.length_c   1.000
_cell.angle_alpha   90.00
_cell.angle_beta   90.00
_cell.angle_gamma   90.00
#
_symmetry.space_group_name_H-M   'P 1'
#
loop_
_entity.id
_entity.type
_entity.pdbx_description
1 polymer ?
#
loop_
_entity_poly.entity_id
_entity_poly.type
_entity_poly.pdbx_seq_one_letter_code
_entity_poly.pdbx_strand_id
1 'polypeptide(L)'
;MKPIEVGPATNGQDPDSTTPLSPQVQELVNVLPRVLIVSRRHVRKNKFVDFVGEYHLDLIVRYGAVPVIVPRVKGVHNLIDSFEPIHGVLLCEGEDIDPSLYEHDESELSPQELEEIRAAHSSDTTIDKDKDSVELQLAKRCLERNIPYLGICRGSQVLNVACGGSLYQDVEKELRKKSGVAVQHMNYENYDGHRHPIKVVPGTPLHQWFRGREDLNVNSYHHQGTKRLAQRFKPMAHAPDGLIEAFYDPAVYNPEQGQFIVGLQFHPERMRRECHTGEEATTEALEGSRHDLEFDYPECPRAYQEFAKAVIAFQRRALTGRASTSGKVSLLEPELEKQRMSLVHAFALAKDIYEEVHYGKPGSSVHGASAGVRELQRALAKTKSQEQLAIGAEFLQQNLALNNHQVQRLKQMGATVRNNTLYKETLEKRSREESHLRKTFEAMSNEALQETVENHRKMLVLAEEVLEQRRRGLTALTVKE
;
A
#
# COMPACT_ATOMS: atom_id res chain seq x y z
N MET A 1 40.19 34.38 -23.48
CA MET A 1 39.48 35.10 -22.40
C MET A 1 39.84 34.42 -21.09
N LYS A 2 40.27 35.21 -20.10
CA LYS A 2 40.89 34.75 -18.85
C LYS A 2 39.89 33.98 -17.95
N PRO A 3 40.34 33.06 -17.09
CA PRO A 3 39.52 32.39 -16.10
C PRO A 3 39.09 33.37 -15.00
N ILE A 4 37.87 33.21 -14.49
CA ILE A 4 37.33 33.98 -13.36
C ILE A 4 37.95 33.43 -12.08
N GLU A 5 38.64 34.29 -11.33
CA GLU A 5 39.19 34.01 -10.00
C GLU A 5 38.06 33.81 -8.98
N VAL A 6 38.12 32.69 -8.25
CA VAL A 6 37.27 32.42 -7.08
C VAL A 6 38.01 32.95 -5.85
N GLY A 7 37.44 33.96 -5.19
CA GLY A 7 37.95 34.48 -3.92
C GLY A 7 37.85 33.46 -2.78
N PRO A 8 38.63 33.60 -1.70
CA PRO A 8 38.72 32.59 -0.65
C PRO A 8 37.44 32.57 0.19
N ALA A 9 36.77 31.42 0.24
CA ALA A 9 35.73 31.15 1.22
C ALA A 9 36.38 30.99 2.59
N THR A 10 35.98 31.84 3.54
CA THR A 10 36.35 31.72 4.94
C THR A 10 35.64 30.53 5.57
N ASN A 11 36.41 29.73 6.30
CA ASN A 11 36.02 28.53 7.03
C ASN A 11 34.83 28.73 7.97
N GLY A 12 34.01 27.68 8.08
CA GLY A 12 33.47 27.27 9.38
C GLY A 12 32.01 26.83 9.41
N GLN A 13 31.64 25.74 8.72
CA GLN A 13 30.52 24.88 9.14
C GLN A 13 30.83 23.42 8.79
N ASP A 14 30.88 22.58 9.82
CA ASP A 14 31.00 21.12 9.75
C ASP A 14 29.85 20.52 8.90
N PRO A 15 30.12 19.50 8.05
CA PRO A 15 29.09 18.83 7.26
C PRO A 15 28.22 17.85 8.08
N ASP A 16 28.33 17.81 9.40
CA ASP A 16 27.67 16.81 10.27
C ASP A 16 26.64 17.41 11.23
N SER A 17 25.98 18.51 10.84
CA SER A 17 24.86 19.09 11.61
C SER A 17 23.50 18.59 11.12
N THR A 18 23.30 17.27 11.11
CA THR A 18 21.93 16.77 11.24
C THR A 18 21.50 17.02 12.67
N THR A 19 20.59 17.97 12.87
CA THR A 19 20.01 18.21 14.19
C THR A 19 19.38 16.89 14.63
N PRO A 20 19.80 16.28 15.77
CA PRO A 20 19.21 15.04 16.22
C PRO A 20 17.70 15.27 16.39
N LEU A 21 16.91 14.32 15.89
CA LEU A 21 15.46 14.31 16.08
C LEU A 21 15.16 14.49 17.58
N SER A 22 14.07 15.18 17.90
CA SER A 22 13.71 15.38 19.31
C SER A 22 13.58 14.01 20.00
N PRO A 23 13.93 13.89 21.31
CA PRO A 23 13.85 12.61 22.03
C PRO A 23 12.48 11.92 21.91
N GLN A 24 11.41 12.71 21.81
CA GLN A 24 10.04 12.26 21.61
C GLN A 24 9.80 11.62 20.22
N VAL A 25 10.41 12.16 19.17
CA VAL A 25 10.36 11.57 17.81
C VAL A 25 11.23 10.31 17.75
N GLN A 26 12.36 10.30 18.46
CA GLN A 26 13.21 9.11 18.61
C GLN A 26 12.49 7.98 19.37
N GLU A 27 11.66 8.31 20.37
CA GLU A 27 10.76 7.37 21.04
C GLU A 27 9.67 6.85 20.10
N LEU A 28 9.00 7.70 19.32
CA LEU A 28 7.98 7.29 18.34
C LEU A 28 8.53 6.34 17.25
N VAL A 29 9.75 6.57 16.79
CA VAL A 29 10.48 5.67 15.87
C VAL A 29 10.71 4.29 16.47
N ASN A 30 10.80 4.19 17.80
CA ASN A 30 10.94 2.93 18.53
C ASN A 30 9.61 2.26 18.89
N VAL A 31 8.46 2.93 18.72
CA VAL A 31 7.14 2.43 19.16
C VAL A 31 6.40 1.64 18.07
N LEU A 32 6.56 1.97 16.78
CA LEU A 32 5.75 1.39 15.71
C LEU A 32 6.53 0.44 14.76
N PRO A 33 6.07 -0.82 14.57
CA PRO A 33 6.76 -1.77 13.72
C PRO A 33 6.66 -1.38 12.25
N ARG A 34 7.80 -1.20 11.60
CA ARG A 34 7.92 -0.82 10.18
C ARG A 34 7.91 -2.03 9.26
N VAL A 35 7.00 -2.01 8.29
CA VAL A 35 6.91 -3.00 7.21
C VAL A 35 7.30 -2.32 5.91
N LEU A 36 8.41 -2.74 5.29
CA LEU A 36 8.77 -2.27 3.96
C LEU A 36 7.90 -2.95 2.91
N ILE A 37 7.42 -2.15 1.95
CA ILE A 37 6.60 -2.61 0.84
C ILE A 37 7.17 -2.05 -0.45
N VAL A 38 7.65 -2.90 -1.35
CA VAL A 38 8.20 -2.44 -2.63
C VAL A 38 7.06 -2.02 -3.55
N SER A 39 7.21 -0.82 -4.11
CA SER A 39 6.22 -0.23 -5.00
C SER A 39 6.17 -0.93 -6.36
N ARG A 40 4.98 -0.91 -6.96
CA ARG A 40 4.74 -1.17 -8.37
C ARG A 40 4.83 0.12 -9.16
N ARG A 41 4.89 0.03 -10.49
CA ARG A 41 4.92 1.19 -11.37
C ARG A 41 3.75 1.16 -12.34
N HIS A 42 3.16 2.33 -12.59
CA HIS A 42 2.20 2.52 -13.65
C HIS A 42 2.55 3.78 -14.45
N VAL A 43 2.22 3.78 -15.74
CA VAL A 43 2.39 4.95 -16.61
C VAL A 43 1.15 5.82 -16.56
N ARG A 44 1.27 7.03 -16.01
CA ARG A 44 0.19 8.00 -15.95
C ARG A 44 0.59 9.28 -16.68
N LYS A 45 -0.13 9.61 -17.76
CA LYS A 45 0.18 10.76 -18.63
C LYS A 45 1.65 10.78 -19.09
N ASN A 46 2.13 9.62 -19.57
CA ASN A 46 3.52 9.41 -20.01
C ASN A 46 4.57 9.65 -18.91
N LYS A 47 4.19 9.56 -17.64
CA LYS A 47 5.10 9.63 -16.49
C LYS A 47 4.96 8.38 -15.65
N PHE A 48 6.09 7.86 -15.17
CA PHE A 48 6.07 6.77 -14.22
C PHE A 48 5.59 7.25 -12.86
N VAL A 49 4.71 6.47 -12.25
CA VAL A 49 4.20 6.67 -10.89
C VAL A 49 4.38 5.37 -10.15
N ASP A 50 5.10 5.43 -9.03
CA ASP A 50 5.25 4.31 -8.12
C ASP A 50 4.04 4.28 -7.16
N PHE A 51 3.45 3.11 -6.93
CA PHE A 51 2.25 2.92 -6.10
C PHE A 51 2.22 1.56 -5.42
N VAL A 52 1.35 1.41 -4.40
CA VAL A 52 1.05 0.13 -3.74
C VAL A 52 -0.47 0.00 -3.66
N GLY A 53 -0.98 -1.22 -3.82
CA GLY A 53 -2.41 -1.51 -3.69
C GLY A 53 -2.93 -1.15 -2.30
N GLU A 54 -4.08 -0.47 -2.25
CA GLU A 54 -4.62 0.06 -1.00
C GLU A 54 -4.91 -1.04 0.03
N TYR A 55 -5.40 -2.20 -0.39
CA TYR A 55 -5.73 -3.30 0.51
C TYR A 55 -4.54 -3.85 1.29
N HIS A 56 -3.34 -3.84 0.69
CA HIS A 56 -2.11 -4.19 1.41
C HIS A 56 -1.85 -3.17 2.53
N LEU A 57 -1.89 -1.88 2.20
CA LEU A 57 -1.65 -0.80 3.15
C LEU A 57 -2.68 -0.81 4.29
N ASP A 58 -3.94 -0.99 3.94
CA ASP A 58 -5.07 -1.09 4.86
C ASP A 58 -4.87 -2.21 5.89
N LEU A 59 -4.57 -3.43 5.44
CA LEU A 59 -4.39 -4.58 6.32
C LEU A 59 -3.15 -4.43 7.23
N ILE A 60 -2.05 -3.86 6.72
CA ILE A 60 -0.85 -3.60 7.52
C ILE A 60 -1.13 -2.58 8.62
N VAL A 61 -1.79 -1.47 8.30
CA VAL A 61 -2.19 -0.46 9.29
C VAL A 61 -3.17 -1.08 10.27
N ARG A 62 -4.23 -1.74 9.79
CA ARG A 62 -5.28 -2.34 10.63
C ARG A 62 -4.74 -3.32 11.66
N TYR A 63 -3.67 -4.05 11.35
CA TYR A 63 -3.05 -5.01 12.27
C TYR A 63 -1.84 -4.46 13.04
N GLY A 64 -1.65 -3.15 13.03
CA GLY A 64 -0.78 -2.46 13.98
C GLY A 64 0.67 -2.33 13.56
N ALA A 65 0.93 -2.29 12.26
CA ALA A 65 2.23 -1.99 11.68
C ALA A 65 2.16 -0.74 10.77
N VAL A 66 3.32 -0.14 10.50
CA VAL A 66 3.46 1.05 9.66
C VAL A 66 4.01 0.64 8.31
N PRO A 67 3.26 0.82 7.21
CA PRO A 67 3.76 0.56 5.86
C PRO A 67 4.75 1.66 5.44
N VAL A 68 5.91 1.25 4.94
CA VAL A 68 6.93 2.13 4.35
C VAL A 68 7.13 1.72 2.90
N ILE A 69 6.72 2.58 1.97
CA ILE A 69 6.82 2.29 0.54
C ILE A 69 8.28 2.48 0.08
N VAL A 70 8.85 1.44 -0.50
CA VAL A 70 10.18 1.44 -1.09
C VAL A 70 10.04 1.70 -2.60
N PRO A 71 10.60 2.82 -3.12
CA PRO A 71 10.54 3.13 -4.54
C PRO A 71 11.39 2.15 -5.35
N ARG A 72 10.95 1.82 -6.56
CA ARG A 72 11.68 0.92 -7.45
C ARG A 72 12.47 1.70 -8.51
N VAL A 73 13.37 2.55 -8.04
CA VAL A 73 14.26 3.37 -8.88
C VAL A 73 15.70 2.87 -8.81
N LYS A 74 16.44 3.05 -9.91
CA LYS A 74 17.83 2.62 -10.04
C LYS A 74 18.66 3.08 -8.85
N GLY A 75 19.37 2.14 -8.23
CA GLY A 75 20.27 2.39 -7.10
C GLY A 75 19.63 2.25 -5.71
N VAL A 76 18.31 2.12 -5.59
CA VAL A 76 17.65 1.90 -4.28
C VAL A 76 18.12 0.63 -3.61
N HIS A 77 18.47 -0.40 -4.37
CA HIS A 77 19.04 -1.64 -3.83
C HIS A 77 20.31 -1.37 -2.99
N ASN A 78 21.14 -0.40 -3.38
CA ASN A 78 22.33 0.00 -2.60
C ASN A 78 21.99 0.80 -1.33
N LEU A 79 20.76 1.28 -1.22
CA LEU A 79 20.26 2.13 -0.13
C LEU A 79 19.32 1.35 0.81
N ILE A 80 19.18 0.03 0.66
CA ILE A 80 18.29 -0.78 1.51
C ILE A 80 18.62 -0.61 3.00
N ASP A 81 19.91 -0.47 3.34
CA ASP A 81 20.36 -0.25 4.71
C ASP A 81 19.87 1.08 5.31
N SER A 82 19.57 2.08 4.47
CA SER A 82 19.02 3.36 4.92
C SER A 82 17.55 3.28 5.37
N PHE A 83 16.86 2.15 5.13
CA PHE A 83 15.50 1.92 5.61
C PHE A 83 15.43 1.32 7.02
N GLU A 84 16.57 1.02 7.64
CA GLU A 84 16.61 0.50 9.01
C GLU A 84 16.01 1.48 10.04
N PRO A 85 15.36 0.98 11.12
CA PRO A 85 15.08 -0.42 11.42
C PRO A 85 13.99 -1.06 10.52
N ILE A 86 14.27 -2.26 10.01
CA ILE A 86 13.32 -3.09 9.23
C ILE A 86 12.73 -4.17 10.14
N HIS A 87 11.42 -4.12 10.39
CA HIS A 87 10.74 -5.10 11.26
C HIS A 87 9.96 -6.16 10.49
N GLY A 88 9.63 -5.87 9.23
CA GLY A 88 8.96 -6.78 8.33
C GLY A 88 9.13 -6.34 6.88
N VAL A 89 8.97 -7.28 5.95
CA VAL A 89 8.92 -7.01 4.52
C VAL A 89 7.68 -7.69 3.94
N LEU A 90 6.90 -6.92 3.20
CA LEU A 90 5.79 -7.41 2.38
C LEU A 90 6.14 -7.15 0.91
N LEU A 91 6.33 -8.21 0.14
CA LEU A 91 6.50 -8.11 -1.31
C LEU A 91 5.19 -8.48 -1.99
N CYS A 92 4.68 -7.55 -2.80
CA CYS A 92 3.39 -7.64 -3.46
C CYS A 92 3.53 -8.19 -4.89
N GLU A 93 2.45 -8.09 -5.65
CA GLU A 93 2.43 -8.51 -7.05
C GLU A 93 3.21 -7.59 -8.00
N GLY A 94 3.43 -8.08 -9.22
CA GLY A 94 4.17 -7.34 -10.23
C GLY A 94 4.40 -8.13 -11.52
N GLU A 95 5.25 -7.54 -12.34
CA GLU A 95 5.75 -8.05 -13.61
C GLU A 95 6.74 -9.21 -13.42
N ASP A 96 6.98 -10.00 -14.45
CA ASP A 96 7.79 -11.21 -14.38
C ASP A 96 9.22 -10.97 -13.86
N ILE A 97 9.75 -11.96 -13.13
CA ILE A 97 11.14 -11.99 -12.68
C ILE A 97 12.03 -12.38 -13.86
N ASP A 98 13.17 -11.70 -14.03
CA ASP A 98 14.15 -12.03 -15.09
C ASP A 98 14.52 -13.53 -15.04
N PRO A 99 14.24 -14.32 -16.10
CA PRO A 99 14.53 -15.75 -16.12
C PRO A 99 16.00 -16.09 -15.86
N SER A 100 16.94 -15.19 -16.18
CA SER A 100 18.38 -15.40 -15.91
C SER A 100 18.71 -15.52 -14.41
N LEU A 101 17.77 -15.17 -13.52
CA LEU A 101 17.93 -15.27 -12.07
C LEU A 101 17.61 -16.66 -11.51
N TYR A 102 16.94 -17.52 -12.28
CA TYR A 102 16.50 -18.85 -11.80
C TYR A 102 16.56 -19.98 -12.82
N GLU A 103 16.77 -19.68 -14.10
CA GLU A 103 17.05 -20.65 -15.13
C GLU A 103 18.56 -20.79 -15.31
N HIS A 104 19.05 -22.03 -15.13
CA HIS A 104 20.44 -22.40 -15.41
C HIS A 104 20.57 -23.30 -16.65
N ASP A 105 19.44 -23.82 -17.15
CA ASP A 105 19.35 -24.72 -18.31
C ASP A 105 18.54 -24.07 -19.45
N GLU A 106 18.53 -24.68 -20.63
CA GLU A 106 17.69 -24.23 -21.75
C GLU A 106 16.20 -24.32 -21.37
N SER A 107 15.44 -23.26 -21.66
CA SER A 107 14.00 -23.23 -21.44
C SER A 107 13.33 -24.40 -22.17
N GLU A 108 12.41 -25.08 -21.50
CA GLU A 108 11.58 -26.14 -22.11
C GLU A 108 10.59 -25.59 -23.14
N LEU A 109 10.50 -24.26 -23.25
CA LEU A 109 9.64 -23.56 -24.19
C LEU A 109 10.42 -23.21 -25.46
N SER A 110 9.80 -23.46 -26.60
CA SER A 110 10.35 -23.02 -27.89
C SER A 110 10.34 -21.49 -28.01
N PRO A 111 11.21 -20.89 -28.86
CA PRO A 111 11.19 -19.45 -29.11
C PRO A 111 9.82 -18.92 -29.56
N GLN A 112 9.06 -19.73 -30.29
CA GLN A 112 7.70 -19.40 -30.70
C GLN A 112 6.75 -19.33 -29.49
N GLU A 113 6.81 -20.31 -28.59
CA GLU A 113 5.97 -20.32 -27.39
C GLU A 113 6.28 -19.13 -26.47
N LEU A 114 7.54 -18.76 -26.33
CA LEU A 114 7.94 -17.56 -25.59
C LEU A 114 7.39 -16.27 -26.20
N GLU A 115 7.30 -16.20 -27.54
CA GLU A 115 6.68 -15.05 -28.21
C GLU A 115 5.16 -15.03 -28.03
N GLU A 116 4.51 -16.20 -28.07
CA GLU A 116 3.08 -16.33 -27.78
C GLU A 116 2.76 -15.90 -26.35
N ILE A 117 3.59 -16.26 -25.38
CA ILE A 117 3.45 -15.84 -23.97
C ILE A 117 3.59 -14.32 -23.86
N ARG A 118 4.63 -13.73 -24.47
CA ARG A 118 4.81 -12.26 -24.50
C ARG A 118 3.63 -11.53 -25.13
N ALA A 119 3.05 -12.09 -26.19
CA ALA A 119 1.88 -11.52 -26.84
C ALA A 119 0.62 -11.63 -25.97
N ALA A 120 0.40 -12.78 -25.32
CA ALA A 120 -0.74 -13.03 -24.46
C ALA A 120 -0.69 -12.20 -23.15
N HIS A 121 0.50 -12.06 -22.58
CA HIS A 121 0.76 -11.44 -21.28
C HIS A 121 1.59 -10.15 -21.41
N SER A 122 1.24 -9.31 -22.39
CA SER A 122 2.03 -8.12 -22.74
C SER A 122 2.20 -7.10 -21.60
N SER A 123 1.27 -7.04 -20.66
CA SER A 123 1.35 -6.18 -19.46
C SER A 123 2.26 -6.73 -18.37
N ASP A 124 2.49 -8.04 -18.35
CA ASP A 124 3.10 -8.75 -17.21
C ASP A 124 4.52 -9.28 -17.55
N THR A 125 4.79 -9.62 -18.82
CA THR A 125 6.09 -10.14 -19.30
C THR A 125 7.21 -9.11 -19.40
N THR A 126 6.98 -7.88 -18.94
CA THR A 126 8.01 -6.84 -18.94
C THR A 126 8.98 -7.07 -17.78
N ILE A 127 10.25 -7.38 -18.09
CA ILE A 127 11.26 -7.58 -17.06
C ILE A 127 11.70 -6.26 -16.43
N ASP A 128 11.73 -6.26 -15.10
CA ASP A 128 12.06 -5.10 -14.27
C ASP A 128 13.27 -5.37 -13.37
N LYS A 129 14.45 -5.19 -13.95
CA LYS A 129 15.73 -5.46 -13.28
C LYS A 129 15.94 -4.62 -12.02
N ASP A 130 15.44 -3.38 -12.00
CA ASP A 130 15.58 -2.52 -10.83
C ASP A 130 14.74 -3.07 -9.66
N LYS A 131 13.49 -3.46 -9.92
CA LYS A 131 12.63 -4.08 -8.89
C LYS A 131 13.14 -5.45 -8.47
N ASP A 132 13.54 -6.30 -9.41
CA ASP A 132 14.18 -7.60 -9.12
C ASP A 132 15.36 -7.40 -8.17
N SER A 133 16.22 -6.41 -8.43
CA SER A 133 17.39 -6.13 -7.59
C SER A 133 17.02 -5.71 -6.16
N VAL A 134 16.02 -4.84 -6.00
CA VAL A 134 15.56 -4.36 -4.68
C VAL A 134 14.92 -5.51 -3.91
N GLU A 135 14.03 -6.25 -4.55
CA GLU A 135 13.25 -7.30 -3.93
C GLU A 135 14.06 -8.53 -3.56
N LEU A 136 14.97 -8.97 -4.43
CA LEU A 136 15.89 -10.07 -4.10
C LEU A 136 16.83 -9.70 -2.96
N GLN A 137 17.33 -8.45 -2.92
CA GLN A 137 18.14 -8.01 -1.80
C GLN A 137 17.35 -7.96 -0.49
N LEU A 138 16.11 -7.44 -0.49
CA LEU A 138 15.24 -7.47 0.68
C LEU A 138 14.92 -8.89 1.13
N ALA A 139 14.58 -9.79 0.20
CA ALA A 139 14.33 -11.20 0.50
C ALA A 139 15.56 -11.87 1.13
N LYS A 140 16.75 -11.64 0.58
CA LYS A 140 18.02 -12.12 1.14
C LYS A 140 18.25 -11.61 2.57
N ARG A 141 18.04 -10.30 2.82
CA ARG A 141 18.15 -9.74 4.18
C ARG A 141 17.16 -10.39 5.15
N CYS A 142 15.94 -10.66 4.70
CA CYS A 142 14.95 -11.35 5.53
C CYS A 142 15.38 -12.77 5.88
N LEU A 143 15.91 -13.51 4.91
CA LEU A 143 16.40 -14.88 5.09
C LEU A 143 17.64 -14.96 5.99
N GLU A 144 18.54 -13.98 5.92
CA GLU A 144 19.77 -13.90 6.73
C GLU A 144 19.50 -13.49 8.17
N ARG A 145 18.57 -12.56 8.39
CA ARG A 145 18.29 -11.95 9.71
C ARG A 145 17.01 -12.48 10.36
N ASN A 146 16.32 -13.41 9.71
CA ASN A 146 15.00 -13.91 10.09
C ASN A 146 13.99 -12.76 10.31
N ILE A 147 14.04 -11.73 9.48
CA ILE A 147 13.03 -10.66 9.48
C ILE A 147 11.73 -11.26 8.92
N PRO A 148 10.58 -11.03 9.58
CA PRO A 148 9.28 -11.44 9.07
C PRO A 148 9.07 -11.03 7.61
N TYR A 149 8.67 -12.00 6.80
CA TYR A 149 8.47 -11.86 5.37
C TYR A 149 7.13 -12.44 4.94
N LEU A 150 6.34 -11.65 4.22
CA LEU A 150 5.15 -12.11 3.50
C LEU A 150 5.30 -11.78 2.01
N GLY A 151 5.31 -12.81 1.16
CA GLY A 151 5.31 -12.66 -0.28
C GLY A 151 3.95 -13.02 -0.86
N ILE A 152 3.33 -12.11 -1.62
CA ILE A 152 2.04 -12.32 -2.29
C ILE A 152 2.26 -12.32 -3.81
N CYS A 153 1.71 -13.32 -4.50
CA CYS A 153 1.88 -13.56 -5.94
C CYS A 153 3.37 -13.53 -6.33
N ARG A 154 3.81 -12.52 -7.08
CA ARG A 154 5.21 -12.30 -7.43
C ARG A 154 6.14 -12.29 -6.21
N GLY A 155 5.73 -11.73 -5.07
CA GLY A 155 6.54 -11.76 -3.85
C GLY A 155 6.88 -13.19 -3.42
N SER A 156 5.93 -14.13 -3.51
CA SER A 156 6.20 -15.55 -3.22
C SER A 156 7.23 -16.13 -4.18
N GLN A 157 7.19 -15.74 -5.46
CA GLN A 157 8.12 -16.20 -6.48
C GLN A 157 9.54 -15.67 -6.22
N VAL A 158 9.67 -14.39 -5.84
CA VAL A 158 10.95 -13.79 -5.42
C VAL A 158 11.55 -14.55 -4.25
N LEU A 159 10.75 -14.89 -3.24
CA LEU A 159 11.21 -15.65 -2.08
C LEU A 159 11.75 -17.02 -2.48
N ASN A 160 11.06 -17.71 -3.40
CA ASN A 160 11.50 -19.01 -3.91
C ASN A 160 12.83 -18.90 -4.68
N VAL A 161 12.92 -17.94 -5.61
CA VAL A 161 14.14 -17.68 -6.41
C VAL A 161 15.32 -17.29 -5.52
N ALA A 162 15.11 -16.45 -4.50
CA ALA A 162 16.15 -16.04 -3.55
C ALA A 162 16.76 -17.22 -2.77
N CYS A 163 16.05 -18.35 -2.69
CA CYS A 163 16.53 -19.59 -2.05
C CYS A 163 16.97 -20.67 -3.06
N GLY A 164 17.14 -20.34 -4.34
CA GLY A 164 17.59 -21.27 -5.40
C GLY A 164 16.48 -22.14 -6.01
N GLY A 165 15.21 -21.81 -5.75
CA GLY A 165 14.07 -22.36 -6.47
C GLY A 165 14.01 -21.86 -7.92
N SER A 166 13.09 -22.42 -8.70
CA SER A 166 12.82 -21.98 -10.08
C SER A 166 11.34 -21.79 -10.34
N LEU A 167 11.00 -21.06 -11.40
CA LEU A 167 9.64 -20.74 -11.80
C LEU A 167 9.28 -21.42 -13.13
N TYR A 168 7.99 -21.60 -13.35
CA TYR A 168 7.40 -21.78 -14.66
C TYR A 168 7.33 -20.40 -15.32
N GLN A 169 7.77 -20.29 -16.57
CA GLN A 169 7.62 -19.06 -17.34
C GLN A 169 6.16 -18.88 -17.79
N ASP A 170 5.44 -19.99 -18.01
CA ASP A 170 3.99 -19.99 -18.21
C ASP A 170 3.38 -21.30 -17.65
N VAL A 171 2.62 -21.18 -16.56
CA VAL A 171 2.03 -22.32 -15.85
C VAL A 171 1.03 -23.08 -16.71
N GLU A 172 0.22 -22.38 -17.50
CA GLU A 172 -0.83 -23.02 -18.30
C GLU A 172 -0.24 -23.87 -19.44
N LYS A 173 0.77 -23.38 -20.15
CA LYS A 173 1.47 -24.12 -21.21
C LYS A 173 2.33 -25.24 -20.64
N GLU A 174 3.12 -24.98 -19.60
CA GLU A 174 4.07 -25.98 -19.06
C GLU A 174 3.37 -27.07 -18.24
N LEU A 175 2.44 -26.73 -17.34
CA LEU A 175 1.75 -27.73 -16.52
C LEU A 175 0.76 -28.55 -17.32
N ARG A 176 0.06 -27.98 -18.30
CA ARG A 176 -0.84 -28.75 -19.17
C ARG A 176 -0.09 -29.85 -19.91
N LYS A 177 1.15 -29.59 -20.38
CA LYS A 177 2.01 -30.60 -21.01
C LYS A 177 2.39 -31.71 -20.03
N LYS A 178 2.60 -31.37 -18.75
CA LYS A 178 3.13 -32.28 -17.72
C LYS A 178 2.05 -33.13 -17.03
N SER A 179 0.93 -32.53 -16.64
CA SER A 179 -0.13 -33.18 -15.86
C SER A 179 -1.34 -33.60 -16.69
N GLY A 180 -1.54 -32.99 -17.87
CA GLY A 180 -2.75 -33.15 -18.68
C GLY A 180 -3.98 -32.44 -18.11
N VAL A 181 -3.87 -31.83 -16.93
CA VAL A 181 -4.94 -31.04 -16.28
C VAL A 181 -4.75 -29.59 -16.66
N ALA A 182 -5.81 -28.94 -17.14
CA ALA A 182 -5.82 -27.51 -17.42
C ALA A 182 -6.52 -26.77 -16.29
N VAL A 183 -5.79 -25.88 -15.62
CA VAL A 183 -6.33 -24.89 -14.68
C VAL A 183 -6.07 -23.52 -15.28
N GLN A 184 -7.10 -22.68 -15.32
CA GLN A 184 -6.94 -21.29 -15.72
C GLN A 184 -6.41 -20.51 -14.52
N HIS A 185 -5.19 -19.99 -14.62
CA HIS A 185 -4.54 -19.20 -13.55
C HIS A 185 -4.57 -17.70 -13.84
N MET A 186 -4.95 -17.33 -15.07
CA MET A 186 -5.16 -15.94 -15.43
C MET A 186 -6.39 -15.79 -16.32
N ASN A 187 -7.27 -14.87 -15.93
CA ASN A 187 -8.43 -14.50 -16.73
C ASN A 187 -8.53 -12.98 -16.85
N TYR A 188 -8.07 -12.44 -17.98
CA TYR A 188 -8.12 -11.00 -18.26
C TYR A 188 -9.54 -10.44 -18.38
N GLU A 189 -10.53 -11.27 -18.71
CA GLU A 189 -11.94 -10.86 -18.82
C GLU A 189 -12.63 -10.79 -17.45
N ASN A 190 -12.16 -11.58 -16.48
CA ASN A 190 -12.69 -11.66 -15.12
C ASN A 190 -11.58 -11.51 -14.07
N TYR A 191 -10.89 -10.38 -14.10
CA TYR A 191 -9.70 -10.11 -13.28
C TYR A 191 -9.94 -10.29 -11.77
N ASP A 192 -10.97 -9.65 -11.22
CA ASP A 192 -11.22 -9.66 -9.76
C ASP A 192 -12.10 -10.85 -9.32
N GLY A 193 -12.93 -11.39 -10.21
CA GLY A 193 -13.91 -12.43 -9.89
C GLY A 193 -13.45 -13.86 -10.17
N HIS A 194 -12.36 -14.07 -10.92
CA HIS A 194 -11.88 -15.42 -11.24
C HIS A 194 -11.42 -16.16 -9.98
N ARG A 195 -11.79 -17.44 -9.87
CA ARG A 195 -11.44 -18.33 -8.77
C ARG A 195 -11.14 -19.74 -9.30
N HIS A 196 -10.18 -20.44 -8.69
CA HIS A 196 -9.99 -21.87 -8.89
C HIS A 196 -9.82 -22.58 -7.53
N PRO A 197 -10.11 -23.90 -7.47
CA PRO A 197 -9.93 -24.65 -6.25
C PRO A 197 -8.44 -24.87 -5.93
N ILE A 198 -8.13 -25.02 -4.65
CA ILE A 198 -6.84 -25.49 -4.15
C ILE A 198 -7.07 -26.53 -3.05
N LYS A 199 -6.14 -27.48 -2.95
CA LYS A 199 -6.05 -28.45 -1.86
C LYS A 199 -5.03 -27.97 -0.84
N VAL A 200 -5.48 -27.66 0.36
CA VAL A 200 -4.64 -27.25 1.49
C VAL A 200 -4.05 -28.47 2.16
N VAL A 201 -2.74 -28.44 2.42
CA VAL A 201 -2.00 -29.52 3.09
C VAL A 201 -2.30 -29.50 4.60
N PRO A 202 -2.83 -30.59 5.18
CA PRO A 202 -3.14 -30.65 6.61
C PRO A 202 -1.93 -30.38 7.51
N GLY A 203 -2.17 -29.73 8.66
CA GLY A 203 -1.14 -29.44 9.66
C GLY A 203 -0.20 -28.27 9.33
N THR A 204 -0.37 -27.64 8.17
CA THR A 204 0.38 -26.43 7.79
C THR A 204 -0.24 -25.16 8.37
N PRO A 205 0.50 -24.03 8.41
CA PRO A 205 -0.07 -22.74 8.81
C PRO A 205 -1.35 -22.38 8.09
N LEU A 206 -1.40 -22.54 6.76
CA LEU A 206 -2.57 -22.23 5.96
C LEU A 206 -3.80 -23.06 6.40
N HIS A 207 -3.61 -24.35 6.67
CA HIS A 207 -4.66 -25.23 7.21
C HIS A 207 -5.22 -24.69 8.53
N GLN A 208 -4.35 -24.22 9.43
CA GLN A 208 -4.76 -23.63 10.70
C GLN A 208 -5.49 -22.29 10.51
N TRP A 209 -4.97 -21.44 9.61
CA TRP A 209 -5.57 -20.13 9.32
C TRP A 209 -7.01 -20.27 8.85
N PHE A 210 -7.29 -21.25 8.00
CA PHE A 210 -8.62 -21.55 7.45
C PHE A 210 -9.40 -22.60 8.27
N ARG A 211 -9.09 -22.75 9.56
CA ARG A 211 -9.83 -23.58 10.54
C ARG A 211 -9.98 -25.05 10.13
N GLY A 212 -8.93 -25.60 9.55
CA GLY A 212 -8.87 -27.01 9.16
C GLY A 212 -9.50 -27.34 7.81
N ARG A 213 -9.91 -26.34 7.02
CA ARG A 213 -10.40 -26.57 5.65
C ARG A 213 -9.28 -27.08 4.75
N GLU A 214 -9.59 -28.15 4.02
CA GLU A 214 -8.67 -28.76 3.04
C GLU A 214 -8.99 -28.32 1.60
N ASP A 215 -10.17 -27.75 1.37
CA ASP A 215 -10.64 -27.27 0.07
C ASP A 215 -10.97 -25.77 0.18
N LEU A 216 -10.31 -24.97 -0.66
CA LEU A 216 -10.58 -23.52 -0.78
C LEU A 216 -10.71 -23.15 -2.26
N ASN A 217 -11.54 -22.16 -2.57
CA ASN A 217 -11.55 -21.48 -3.85
C ASN A 217 -10.83 -20.14 -3.69
N VAL A 218 -9.69 -19.97 -4.35
CA VAL A 218 -8.87 -18.76 -4.24
C VAL A 218 -8.88 -17.98 -5.54
N ASN A 219 -8.61 -16.68 -5.45
CA ASN A 219 -8.45 -15.84 -6.63
C ASN A 219 -7.12 -16.12 -7.32
N SER A 220 -7.09 -15.84 -8.62
CA SER A 220 -5.93 -16.18 -9.43
C SER A 220 -5.75 -15.16 -10.54
N TYR A 221 -4.55 -14.58 -10.54
CA TYR A 221 -4.07 -13.66 -11.56
C TYR A 221 -2.55 -13.80 -11.65
N HIS A 222 -2.09 -14.90 -12.21
CA HIS A 222 -0.68 -15.15 -12.46
C HIS A 222 -0.50 -16.14 -13.61
N HIS A 223 0.43 -15.84 -14.52
CA HIS A 223 0.84 -16.77 -15.57
C HIS A 223 2.17 -17.45 -15.22
N GLN A 224 2.97 -16.86 -14.32
CA GLN A 224 4.12 -17.53 -13.70
C GLN A 224 3.75 -18.20 -12.36
N GLY A 225 4.56 -19.17 -11.95
CA GLY A 225 4.37 -19.87 -10.67
C GLY A 225 5.56 -20.75 -10.30
N THR A 226 5.54 -21.34 -9.10
CA THR A 226 6.68 -22.13 -8.60
C THR A 226 6.83 -23.46 -9.37
N LYS A 227 7.98 -23.66 -10.04
CA LYS A 227 8.35 -24.92 -10.73
C LYS A 227 9.12 -25.87 -9.84
N ARG A 228 10.21 -25.38 -9.25
CA ARG A 228 10.98 -26.08 -8.23
C ARG A 228 10.95 -25.25 -6.96
N LEU A 229 10.27 -25.77 -5.93
CA LEU A 229 10.29 -25.15 -4.62
C LEU A 229 11.69 -25.32 -4.01
N ALA A 230 12.26 -24.25 -3.48
CA ALA A 230 13.54 -24.29 -2.80
C ALA A 230 13.49 -25.25 -1.59
N GLN A 231 14.57 -25.98 -1.35
CA GLN A 231 14.65 -27.03 -0.31
C GLN A 231 14.32 -26.54 1.10
N ARG A 232 14.51 -25.23 1.35
CA ARG A 232 14.22 -24.57 2.61
C ARG A 232 12.72 -24.55 2.96
N PHE A 233 11.83 -24.64 1.98
CA PHE A 233 10.40 -24.44 2.17
C PHE A 233 9.59 -25.73 2.12
N LYS A 234 8.41 -25.69 2.75
CA LYS A 234 7.38 -26.72 2.64
C LYS A 234 6.11 -26.15 1.99
N PRO A 235 5.47 -26.88 1.06
CA PRO A 235 4.20 -26.44 0.48
C PRO A 235 3.08 -26.47 1.52
N MET A 236 2.11 -25.56 1.36
CA MET A 236 0.88 -25.46 2.16
C MET A 236 -0.38 -25.68 1.35
N ALA A 237 -0.34 -25.49 0.03
CA ALA A 237 -1.46 -25.79 -0.85
C ALA A 237 -1.02 -26.08 -2.28
N HIS A 238 -1.86 -26.82 -3.00
CA HIS A 238 -1.69 -27.15 -4.41
C HIS A 238 -2.96 -26.89 -5.21
N ALA A 239 -2.83 -26.37 -6.43
CA ALA A 239 -3.89 -26.37 -7.43
C ALA A 239 -4.08 -27.78 -8.05
N PRO A 240 -5.21 -28.06 -8.75
CA PRO A 240 -5.49 -29.37 -9.34
C PRO A 240 -4.45 -29.88 -10.35
N ASP A 241 -3.74 -28.98 -11.02
CA ASP A 241 -2.64 -29.29 -11.95
C ASP A 241 -1.29 -29.56 -11.25
N GLY A 242 -1.26 -29.44 -9.92
CA GLY A 242 -0.09 -29.65 -9.07
C GLY A 242 0.70 -28.38 -8.74
N LEU A 243 0.33 -27.20 -9.27
CA LEU A 243 1.01 -25.94 -8.98
C LEU A 243 1.00 -25.67 -7.46
N ILE A 244 2.12 -25.23 -6.90
CA ILE A 244 2.21 -24.84 -5.49
C ILE A 244 1.62 -23.43 -5.34
N GLU A 245 0.58 -23.33 -4.51
CA GLU A 245 -0.19 -22.09 -4.30
C GLU A 245 0.20 -21.35 -3.01
N ALA A 246 0.88 -22.06 -2.11
CA ALA A 246 1.36 -21.49 -0.87
C ALA A 246 2.51 -22.34 -0.32
N PHE A 247 3.47 -21.70 0.35
CA PHE A 247 4.56 -22.38 1.05
C PHE A 247 5.10 -21.54 2.21
N TYR A 248 5.83 -22.17 3.11
CA TYR A 248 6.42 -21.50 4.28
C TYR A 248 7.77 -22.14 4.67
N ASP A 249 8.54 -21.41 5.48
CA ASP A 249 9.74 -21.96 6.12
C ASP A 249 9.37 -22.60 7.48
N PRO A 250 9.42 -23.94 7.60
CA PRO A 250 9.08 -24.61 8.85
C PRO A 250 10.10 -24.38 9.97
N ALA A 251 11.34 -24.02 9.66
CA ALA A 251 12.38 -23.80 10.66
C ALA A 251 12.24 -22.44 11.38
N VAL A 252 11.54 -21.48 10.76
CA VAL A 252 11.28 -20.15 11.30
C VAL A 252 9.81 -19.75 11.15
N TYR A 253 8.92 -20.66 11.57
CA TYR A 253 7.50 -20.36 11.70
C TYR A 253 7.05 -20.39 13.15
N ASN A 254 7.06 -19.21 13.77
CA ASN A 254 6.45 -18.94 15.06
C ASN A 254 6.14 -17.43 15.15
N PRO A 255 4.92 -17.01 14.76
CA PRO A 255 4.52 -15.61 14.77
C PRO A 255 4.71 -14.95 16.15
N GLU A 256 4.48 -15.68 17.24
CA GLU A 256 4.66 -15.14 18.61
C GLU A 256 6.12 -14.81 18.94
N GLN A 257 7.07 -15.45 18.25
CA GLN A 257 8.51 -15.23 18.44
C GLN A 257 9.13 -14.38 17.33
N GLY A 258 8.31 -13.75 16.49
CA GLY A 258 8.77 -12.93 15.38
C GLY A 258 9.46 -13.73 14.28
N GLN A 259 9.02 -14.97 14.07
CA GLN A 259 9.50 -15.86 13.03
C GLN A 259 8.35 -16.11 12.04
N PHE A 260 8.47 -15.60 10.82
CA PHE A 260 7.43 -15.72 9.81
C PHE A 260 8.05 -15.54 8.42
N ILE A 261 8.17 -16.61 7.63
CA ILE A 261 8.58 -16.53 6.23
C ILE A 261 7.58 -17.34 5.42
N VAL A 262 6.72 -16.64 4.67
CA VAL A 262 5.60 -17.23 3.94
C VAL A 262 5.50 -16.65 2.53
N GLY A 263 5.23 -17.51 1.55
CA GLY A 263 4.81 -17.14 0.21
C GLY A 263 3.41 -17.66 -0.11
N LEU A 264 2.54 -16.81 -0.65
CA LEU A 264 1.22 -17.14 -1.17
C LEU A 264 1.14 -16.70 -2.63
N GLN A 265 0.66 -17.56 -3.52
CA GLN A 265 0.55 -17.27 -4.95
C GLN A 265 -0.76 -16.51 -5.26
N PHE A 266 -1.86 -16.89 -4.60
CA PHE A 266 -3.12 -16.16 -4.63
C PHE A 266 -3.09 -14.87 -3.78
N HIS A 267 -4.15 -14.07 -3.88
CA HIS A 267 -4.30 -12.73 -3.31
C HIS A 267 -5.36 -12.68 -2.19
N PRO A 268 -5.05 -13.09 -0.95
CA PRO A 268 -6.02 -13.09 0.14
C PRO A 268 -6.59 -11.70 0.44
N GLU A 269 -5.86 -10.62 0.14
CA GLU A 269 -6.34 -9.25 0.32
C GLU A 269 -7.45 -8.87 -0.65
N ARG A 270 -7.56 -9.56 -1.79
CA ARG A 270 -8.55 -9.33 -2.85
C ARG A 270 -9.67 -10.37 -2.89
N MET A 271 -9.65 -11.37 -2.02
CA MET A 271 -10.74 -12.36 -1.89
C MET A 271 -11.92 -11.73 -1.12
N ARG A 272 -12.43 -10.62 -1.64
CA ARG A 272 -13.52 -9.81 -1.10
C ARG A 272 -14.77 -10.05 -1.95
N ARG A 273 -15.92 -10.17 -1.30
CA ARG A 273 -17.21 -10.25 -1.98
C ARG A 273 -17.49 -8.91 -2.63
N GLU A 274 -17.91 -8.96 -3.89
CA GLU A 274 -18.36 -7.77 -4.61
C GLU A 274 -19.61 -7.22 -3.91
N CYS A 275 -19.52 -5.99 -3.41
CA CYS A 275 -20.72 -5.26 -3.01
C CYS A 275 -21.54 -5.03 -4.29
N HIS A 276 -22.63 -5.77 -4.46
CA HIS A 276 -23.51 -5.65 -5.61
C HIS A 276 -24.16 -4.27 -5.60
N THR A 277 -23.55 -3.29 -6.26
CA THR A 277 -24.22 -2.03 -6.58
C THR A 277 -25.01 -2.21 -7.87
N GLY A 278 -26.06 -3.01 -7.82
CA GLY A 278 -26.92 -3.28 -8.97
C GLY A 278 -28.17 -4.05 -8.56
N GLU A 279 -29.31 -3.35 -8.63
CA GLU A 279 -30.70 -3.82 -8.52
C GLU A 279 -31.26 -4.02 -7.09
N GLU A 280 -32.20 -3.13 -6.74
CA GLU A 280 -33.14 -3.15 -5.61
C GLU A 280 -32.57 -3.54 -4.22
N ALA A 281 -31.63 -2.75 -3.70
CA ALA A 281 -31.39 -2.72 -2.25
C ALA A 281 -32.62 -2.11 -1.54
N THR A 282 -33.41 -2.97 -0.88
CA THR A 282 -34.50 -2.54 -0.01
C THR A 282 -33.97 -1.68 1.13
N THR A 283 -34.79 -0.72 1.58
CA THR A 283 -34.41 0.31 2.56
C THR A 283 -33.98 -0.26 3.92
N GLU A 284 -34.34 -1.52 4.21
CA GLU A 284 -33.95 -2.24 5.44
C GLU A 284 -32.52 -2.80 5.39
N ALA A 285 -31.92 -2.99 4.21
CA ALA A 285 -30.51 -3.41 4.08
C ALA A 285 -29.50 -2.26 4.27
N LEU A 286 -29.99 -1.00 4.28
CA LEU A 286 -29.16 0.21 4.27
C LEU A 286 -28.85 0.78 5.66
N GLU A 287 -29.43 0.26 6.72
CA GLU A 287 -29.06 0.62 8.11
C GLU A 287 -28.05 -0.37 8.74
N GLY A 288 -27.82 -1.53 8.10
CA GLY A 288 -26.89 -2.56 8.56
C GLY A 288 -25.61 -2.74 7.74
N SER A 289 -25.58 -2.29 6.47
CA SER A 289 -24.42 -2.46 5.59
C SER A 289 -23.38 -1.35 5.78
N ARG A 290 -22.75 -1.34 6.96
CA ARG A 290 -21.40 -0.77 7.11
C ARG A 290 -20.47 -1.50 6.14
N HIS A 291 -19.40 -0.87 5.67
CA HIS A 291 -18.33 -1.53 4.89
C HIS A 291 -17.57 -2.56 5.75
N ASP A 292 -18.27 -3.56 6.27
CA ASP A 292 -17.66 -4.79 6.73
C ASP A 292 -17.10 -5.46 5.47
N LEU A 293 -15.78 -5.53 5.44
CA LEU A 293 -14.97 -6.23 4.47
C LEU A 293 -15.41 -7.69 4.42
N GLU A 294 -16.47 -7.96 3.68
CA GLU A 294 -16.99 -9.31 3.58
C GLU A 294 -16.06 -10.08 2.63
N PHE A 295 -15.18 -10.87 3.20
CA PHE A 295 -14.29 -11.74 2.43
C PHE A 295 -15.04 -13.00 1.96
N ASP A 296 -14.54 -13.64 0.90
CA ASP A 296 -14.99 -14.97 0.47
C ASP A 296 -14.94 -15.95 1.66
N TYR A 297 -13.87 -15.82 2.47
CA TYR A 297 -13.72 -16.47 3.77
C TYR A 297 -13.39 -15.43 4.85
N PRO A 298 -14.03 -15.46 6.04
CA PRO A 298 -13.66 -14.61 7.16
C PRO A 298 -12.17 -14.68 7.56
N GLU A 299 -11.51 -15.79 7.20
CA GLU A 299 -10.11 -16.08 7.47
C GLU A 299 -9.13 -15.50 6.43
N CYS A 300 -9.59 -14.91 5.31
CA CYS A 300 -8.69 -14.33 4.29
C CYS A 300 -7.65 -13.34 4.88
N PRO A 301 -7.98 -12.45 5.83
CA PRO A 301 -6.99 -11.55 6.42
C PRO A 301 -5.96 -12.23 7.33
N ARG A 302 -6.11 -13.52 7.64
CA ARG A 302 -5.30 -14.20 8.66
C ARG A 302 -3.81 -14.22 8.35
N ALA A 303 -3.44 -14.29 7.06
CA ALA A 303 -2.05 -14.17 6.63
C ALA A 303 -1.42 -12.84 7.08
N TYR A 304 -2.15 -11.73 6.92
CA TYR A 304 -1.71 -10.40 7.37
C TYR A 304 -1.73 -10.26 8.89
N GLN A 305 -2.69 -10.88 9.58
CA GLN A 305 -2.74 -10.89 11.04
C GLN A 305 -1.53 -11.59 11.65
N GLU A 306 -1.21 -12.80 11.18
CA GLU A 306 -0.06 -13.57 11.68
C GLU A 306 1.26 -12.91 11.26
N PHE A 307 1.32 -12.32 10.06
CA PHE A 307 2.47 -11.52 9.64
C PHE A 307 2.69 -10.31 10.54
N ALA A 308 1.69 -9.45 10.74
CA ALA A 308 1.81 -8.26 11.59
C ALA A 308 2.18 -8.63 13.04
N LYS A 309 1.59 -9.71 13.57
CA LYS A 309 1.95 -10.28 14.87
C LYS A 309 3.43 -10.66 14.94
N ALA A 310 3.96 -11.32 13.91
CA ALA A 310 5.38 -11.63 13.81
C ALA A 310 6.25 -10.38 13.74
N VAL A 311 5.85 -9.36 12.96
CA VAL A 311 6.57 -8.07 12.88
C VAL A 311 6.65 -7.40 14.25
N ILE A 312 5.55 -7.36 14.99
CA ILE A 312 5.50 -6.80 16.35
C ILE A 312 6.41 -7.58 17.30
N ALA A 313 6.32 -8.91 17.30
CA ALA A 313 7.17 -9.76 18.14
C ALA A 313 8.67 -9.61 17.79
N PHE A 314 8.99 -9.49 16.50
CA PHE A 314 10.35 -9.27 16.02
C PHE A 314 10.92 -7.93 16.50
N GLN A 315 10.16 -6.85 16.41
CA GLN A 315 10.52 -5.54 16.96
C GLN A 315 10.78 -5.62 18.46
N ARG A 316 9.86 -6.22 19.22
CA ARG A 316 10.02 -6.39 20.68
C ARG A 316 11.31 -7.11 21.02
N ARG A 317 11.62 -8.20 20.33
CA ARG A 317 12.87 -8.95 20.51
C ARG A 317 14.11 -8.10 20.21
N ALA A 318 14.09 -7.37 19.09
CA ALA A 318 15.20 -6.49 18.70
C ALA A 318 15.46 -5.38 19.75
N LEU A 319 14.40 -4.81 20.33
CA LEU A 319 14.51 -3.83 21.42
C LEU A 319 15.07 -4.46 22.71
N THR A 320 14.58 -5.63 23.12
CA THR A 320 15.09 -6.33 24.32
C THR A 320 16.54 -6.77 24.19
N GLY A 321 17.00 -7.17 22.99
CA GLY A 321 18.40 -7.54 22.73
C GLY A 321 19.36 -6.36 22.86
N ARG A 322 18.93 -5.15 22.46
CA ARG A 322 19.71 -3.90 22.59
C ARG A 322 19.76 -3.37 24.03
N ALA A 323 18.76 -3.68 24.85
CA ALA A 323 18.69 -3.24 26.26
C ALA A 323 19.67 -3.99 27.19
N SER A 324 20.41 -5.00 26.72
CA SER A 324 21.44 -5.67 27.53
C SER A 324 22.79 -4.93 27.55
N THR A 325 22.99 -3.91 26.70
CA THR A 325 24.23 -3.10 26.64
C THR A 325 24.10 -1.67 27.18
N SER A 326 22.89 -1.21 27.49
CA SER A 326 22.67 0.04 28.24
C SER A 326 21.47 -0.15 29.17
N GLY A 327 21.62 0.29 30.43
CA GLY A 327 20.83 -0.15 31.57
C GLY A 327 19.30 -0.20 31.40
N LYS A 328 18.70 -1.24 32.01
CA LYS A 328 17.28 -1.45 32.32
C LYS A 328 16.30 -0.57 31.51
N VAL A 329 15.99 -0.97 30.29
CA VAL A 329 14.70 -0.63 29.66
C VAL A 329 13.73 -1.74 30.05
N SER A 330 12.72 -1.39 30.87
CA SER A 330 11.66 -2.31 31.24
C SER A 330 10.96 -2.84 29.99
N LEU A 331 10.56 -4.12 30.04
CA LEU A 331 9.55 -4.69 29.15
C LEU A 331 8.50 -3.62 28.81
N LEU A 332 8.21 -3.41 27.51
CA LEU A 332 7.19 -2.48 27.03
C LEU A 332 6.00 -2.51 27.99
N GLU A 333 5.86 -1.46 28.79
CA GLU A 333 4.82 -1.42 29.81
C GLU A 333 3.46 -1.61 29.11
N PRO A 334 2.50 -2.34 29.71
CA PRO A 334 1.15 -2.49 29.16
C PRO A 334 0.52 -1.18 28.69
N GLU A 335 0.95 -0.05 29.26
CA GLU A 335 0.54 1.29 28.87
C GLU A 335 1.08 1.74 27.51
N LEU A 336 2.35 1.44 27.15
CA LEU A 336 2.92 1.76 25.83
C LEU A 336 2.25 0.93 24.72
N GLU A 337 1.92 -0.34 25.01
CA GLU A 337 1.19 -1.19 24.07
C GLU A 337 -0.23 -0.68 23.83
N LYS A 338 -0.89 -0.20 24.89
CA LYS A 338 -2.20 0.44 24.81
C LYS A 338 -2.14 1.76 24.01
N GLN A 339 -1.10 2.57 24.21
CA GLN A 339 -0.86 3.80 23.43
C GLN A 339 -0.64 3.47 21.94
N ARG A 340 0.14 2.42 21.63
CA ARG A 340 0.38 1.92 20.27
C ARG A 340 -0.93 1.54 19.57
N MET A 341 -1.77 0.73 20.24
CA MET A 341 -3.07 0.32 19.70
C MET A 341 -4.02 1.49 19.51
N SER A 342 -3.97 2.49 20.40
CA SER A 342 -4.77 3.71 20.26
C SER A 342 -4.39 4.53 19.03
N LEU A 343 -3.09 4.67 18.73
CA LEU A 343 -2.61 5.43 17.56
C LEU A 343 -3.00 4.74 16.25
N VAL A 344 -2.79 3.43 16.17
CA VAL A 344 -3.17 2.62 15.00
C VAL A 344 -4.67 2.70 14.75
N HIS A 345 -5.48 2.54 15.81
CA HIS A 345 -6.92 2.62 15.70
C HIS A 345 -7.38 4.03 15.26
N ALA A 346 -6.72 5.09 15.75
CA ALA A 346 -7.00 6.45 15.32
C ALA A 346 -6.71 6.67 13.82
N PHE A 347 -5.61 6.12 13.30
CA PHE A 347 -5.31 6.19 11.85
C PHE A 347 -6.33 5.43 11.02
N ALA A 348 -6.74 4.23 11.45
CA ALA A 348 -7.78 3.45 10.78
C ALA A 348 -9.13 4.20 10.78
N LEU A 349 -9.57 4.69 11.93
CA LEU A 349 -10.83 5.43 12.04
C LEU A 349 -10.81 6.74 11.24
N ALA A 350 -9.66 7.41 11.17
CA ALA A 350 -9.50 8.62 10.37
C ALA A 350 -9.62 8.35 8.87
N LYS A 351 -9.11 7.20 8.40
CA LYS A 351 -9.31 6.74 7.03
C LYS A 351 -10.80 6.52 6.76
N ASP A 352 -11.49 5.80 7.65
CA ASP A 352 -12.92 5.51 7.50
C ASP A 352 -13.76 6.80 7.41
N ILE A 353 -13.47 7.79 8.27
CA ILE A 353 -14.15 9.10 8.24
C ILE A 353 -13.85 9.86 6.93
N TYR A 354 -12.60 9.83 6.46
CA TYR A 354 -12.22 10.48 5.20
C TYR A 354 -12.98 9.88 4.00
N GLU A 355 -13.15 8.56 3.98
CA GLU A 355 -13.87 7.86 2.93
C GLU A 355 -15.37 8.15 2.93
N GLU A 356 -16.01 8.15 4.11
CA GLU A 356 -17.42 8.53 4.26
C GLU A 356 -17.69 9.95 3.76
N VAL A 357 -16.83 10.91 4.11
CA VAL A 357 -16.99 12.32 3.74
C VAL A 357 -16.80 12.56 2.24
N HIS A 358 -15.93 11.79 1.58
CA HIS A 358 -15.53 12.09 0.20
C HIS A 358 -16.15 11.19 -0.87
N TYR A 359 -16.50 9.94 -0.53
CA TYR A 359 -17.01 8.92 -1.46
C TYR A 359 -18.46 8.47 -1.17
N GLY A 360 -19.08 8.91 -0.07
CA GLY A 360 -20.50 8.68 0.20
C GLY A 360 -21.42 9.27 -0.88
N LYS A 361 -22.55 8.59 -1.17
CA LYS A 361 -23.54 9.03 -2.16
C LYS A 361 -24.03 10.45 -1.85
N PRO A 362 -24.18 11.35 -2.85
CA PRO A 362 -24.76 12.67 -2.63
C PRO A 362 -26.25 12.51 -2.27
N GLY A 363 -26.56 12.56 -0.98
CA GLY A 363 -27.89 12.31 -0.44
C GLY A 363 -27.91 11.58 0.90
N SER A 364 -26.82 10.91 1.31
CA SER A 364 -26.67 10.45 2.69
C SER A 364 -26.47 11.67 3.57
N SER A 365 -27.44 11.94 4.44
CA SER A 365 -27.44 13.10 5.32
C SER A 365 -26.10 13.26 6.06
N VAL A 366 -25.74 14.51 6.35
CA VAL A 366 -24.60 14.97 7.16
C VAL A 366 -24.54 14.32 8.57
N HIS A 367 -25.48 13.43 8.91
CA HIS A 367 -25.55 12.69 10.17
C HIS A 367 -24.58 11.50 10.26
N GLY A 368 -24.13 10.92 9.13
CA GLY A 368 -23.15 9.81 9.11
C GLY A 368 -21.73 10.25 9.53
N ALA A 369 -21.24 11.33 8.92
CA ALA A 369 -19.98 11.97 9.33
C ALA A 369 -20.01 12.43 10.80
N SER A 370 -21.19 12.83 11.31
CA SER A 370 -21.38 13.12 12.73
C SER A 370 -21.30 11.86 13.61
N ALA A 371 -21.63 10.67 13.11
CA ALA A 371 -21.56 9.43 13.88
C ALA A 371 -20.10 8.97 14.05
N GLY A 372 -19.32 8.94 12.96
CA GLY A 372 -17.89 8.65 13.02
C GLY A 372 -17.11 9.67 13.86
N VAL A 373 -17.44 10.96 13.74
CA VAL A 373 -16.87 12.02 14.60
C VAL A 373 -17.33 11.86 16.06
N ARG A 374 -18.58 11.49 16.35
CA ARG A 374 -19.07 11.20 17.72
C ARG A 374 -18.47 9.92 18.31
N GLU A 375 -18.11 8.95 17.48
CA GLU A 375 -17.47 7.70 17.89
C GLU A 375 -15.98 7.93 18.16
N LEU A 376 -15.29 8.72 17.31
CA LEU A 376 -13.96 9.27 17.58
C LEU A 376 -13.99 10.10 18.87
N GLN A 377 -14.92 11.02 19.05
CA GLN A 377 -15.07 11.82 20.29
C GLN A 377 -15.37 10.96 21.52
N ARG A 378 -16.15 9.88 21.40
CA ARG A 378 -16.39 8.92 22.50
C ARG A 378 -15.15 8.06 22.80
N ALA A 379 -14.36 7.70 21.80
CA ALA A 379 -13.08 7.01 21.98
C ALA A 379 -12.01 7.93 22.61
N LEU A 380 -11.96 9.19 22.18
CA LEU A 380 -11.15 10.26 22.77
C LEU A 380 -11.53 10.51 24.23
N ALA A 381 -12.83 10.47 24.58
CA ALA A 381 -13.31 10.68 25.95
C ALA A 381 -13.03 9.51 26.92
N LYS A 382 -12.76 8.30 26.40
CA LYS A 382 -12.47 7.11 27.21
C LYS A 382 -10.98 6.88 27.49
N THR A 383 -10.09 7.64 26.85
CA THR A 383 -8.64 7.39 26.90
C THR A 383 -7.94 8.52 27.64
N LYS A 384 -7.22 8.22 28.74
CA LYS A 384 -6.63 9.21 29.65
C LYS A 384 -5.45 10.04 29.09
N SER A 385 -5.05 9.88 27.82
CA SER A 385 -4.00 10.71 27.20
C SER A 385 -4.55 11.54 26.02
N GLN A 386 -5.16 12.68 26.32
CA GLN A 386 -5.66 13.63 25.33
C GLN A 386 -4.55 14.20 24.42
N GLU A 387 -3.31 14.30 24.91
CA GLU A 387 -2.19 14.89 24.16
C GLU A 387 -1.71 14.05 22.96
N GLN A 388 -1.65 12.72 23.09
CA GLN A 388 -1.09 11.86 22.03
C GLN A 388 -2.08 11.65 20.86
N LEU A 389 -3.37 11.66 21.16
CA LEU A 389 -4.44 11.61 20.15
C LEU A 389 -4.63 12.96 19.44
N ALA A 390 -4.33 14.07 20.12
CA ALA A 390 -4.34 15.41 19.52
C ALA A 390 -3.27 15.54 18.41
N ILE A 391 -2.09 14.94 18.57
CA ILE A 391 -1.04 14.94 17.54
C ILE A 391 -1.50 14.22 16.25
N GLY A 392 -2.21 13.10 16.39
CA GLY A 392 -2.83 12.41 15.25
C GLY A 392 -3.94 13.21 14.59
N ALA A 393 -4.76 13.90 15.39
CA ALA A 393 -5.82 14.79 14.89
C ALA A 393 -5.25 16.06 14.20
N GLU A 394 -4.15 16.61 14.71
CA GLU A 394 -3.47 17.79 14.16
C GLU A 394 -2.79 17.46 12.82
N PHE A 395 -2.15 16.28 12.72
CA PHE A 395 -1.64 15.74 11.45
C PHE A 395 -2.75 15.57 10.40
N LEU A 396 -3.94 15.14 10.82
CA LEU A 396 -5.10 15.00 9.93
C LEU A 396 -5.68 16.36 9.54
N GLN A 397 -5.75 17.32 10.45
CA GLN A 397 -6.26 18.67 10.15
C GLN A 397 -5.35 19.39 9.14
N GLN A 398 -4.04 19.13 9.19
CA GLN A 398 -3.06 19.61 8.21
C GLN A 398 -3.19 18.93 6.84
N ASN A 399 -3.62 17.66 6.78
CA ASN A 399 -3.78 16.91 5.51
C ASN A 399 -5.21 16.94 4.92
N LEU A 400 -6.23 17.26 5.73
CA LEU A 400 -7.64 17.45 5.31
C LEU A 400 -7.86 18.81 4.62
N ALA A 401 -6.93 19.74 4.75
CA ALA A 401 -6.94 21.03 4.07
C ALA A 401 -6.59 20.91 2.57
N LEU A 402 -7.17 19.94 1.86
CA LEU A 402 -7.12 19.92 0.40
C LEU A 402 -8.11 20.96 -0.13
N ASN A 403 -7.59 21.89 -0.94
CA ASN A 403 -8.38 22.94 -1.56
C ASN A 403 -9.49 22.28 -2.42
N ASN A 404 -10.72 22.81 -2.39
CA ASN A 404 -11.88 22.25 -3.11
C ASN A 404 -11.60 21.95 -4.59
N HIS A 405 -10.65 22.68 -5.19
CA HIS A 405 -10.15 22.47 -6.54
C HIS A 405 -9.41 21.13 -6.74
N GLN A 406 -8.69 20.62 -5.74
CA GLN A 406 -7.99 19.32 -5.78
C GLN A 406 -8.96 18.15 -5.64
N VAL A 407 -10.01 18.29 -4.81
CA VAL A 407 -11.08 17.30 -4.64
C VAL A 407 -11.91 17.17 -5.92
N GLN A 408 -12.27 18.29 -6.57
CA GLN A 408 -12.91 18.26 -7.89
C GLN A 408 -12.02 17.60 -8.94
N ARG A 409 -10.70 17.79 -8.87
CA ARG A 409 -9.74 17.17 -9.80
C ARG A 409 -9.66 15.65 -9.63
N LEU A 410 -9.71 15.15 -8.39
CA LEU A 410 -9.72 13.71 -8.08
C LEU A 410 -11.05 13.06 -8.51
N LYS A 411 -12.19 13.74 -8.30
CA LYS A 411 -13.51 13.28 -8.77
C LYS A 411 -13.61 13.29 -10.31
N GLN A 412 -13.06 14.32 -10.96
CA GLN A 412 -12.93 14.34 -12.42
C GLN A 412 -12.03 13.21 -12.94
N MET A 413 -10.92 12.92 -12.25
CA MET A 413 -10.02 11.84 -12.61
C MET A 413 -10.63 10.44 -12.46
N GLY A 414 -11.44 10.21 -11.42
CA GLY A 414 -12.21 8.97 -11.26
C GLY A 414 -13.30 8.79 -12.32
N ALA A 415 -13.95 9.88 -12.74
CA ALA A 415 -14.92 9.87 -13.84
C ALA A 415 -14.27 9.72 -15.24
N THR A 416 -13.00 10.11 -15.40
CA THR A 416 -12.26 10.03 -16.68
C THR A 416 -12.03 8.59 -17.15
N VAL A 417 -12.07 7.61 -16.23
CA VAL A 417 -11.82 6.19 -16.56
C VAL A 417 -13.03 5.52 -17.24
N ARG A 418 -14.23 6.12 -17.22
CA ARG A 418 -15.44 5.46 -17.75
C ARG A 418 -16.05 6.03 -19.03
N ASN A 419 -15.59 7.16 -19.58
CA ASN A 419 -16.10 7.63 -20.88
C ASN A 419 -15.11 8.56 -21.61
N ASN A 420 -14.35 7.98 -22.55
CA ASN A 420 -13.33 8.69 -23.36
C ASN A 420 -13.95 9.75 -24.30
N THR A 421 -15.20 9.58 -24.72
CA THR A 421 -15.84 10.38 -25.78
C THR A 421 -16.32 11.76 -25.30
N LEU A 422 -16.96 11.84 -24.12
CA LEU A 422 -17.49 13.11 -23.57
C LEU A 422 -16.37 14.07 -23.09
N TYR A 423 -15.23 13.50 -22.70
CA TYR A 423 -14.06 14.27 -22.28
C TYR A 423 -13.40 15.02 -23.45
N LYS A 424 -13.35 14.41 -24.65
CA LYS A 424 -12.85 15.06 -25.86
C LYS A 424 -13.72 16.25 -26.26
N GLU A 425 -15.04 16.10 -26.25
CA GLU A 425 -15.98 17.18 -26.54
C GLU A 425 -15.88 18.35 -25.54
N THR A 426 -15.66 18.04 -24.26
CA THR A 426 -15.50 19.06 -23.20
C THR A 426 -14.17 19.82 -23.33
N LEU A 427 -13.10 19.13 -23.72
CA LEU A 427 -11.79 19.75 -24.00
C LEU A 427 -11.85 20.69 -25.20
N GLU A 428 -12.54 20.29 -26.27
CA GLU A 428 -12.74 21.15 -27.43
C GLU A 428 -13.58 22.38 -27.10
N LYS A 429 -14.63 22.23 -26.28
CA LYS A 429 -15.44 23.36 -25.81
C LYS A 429 -14.61 24.34 -24.96
N ARG A 430 -13.81 23.83 -24.02
CA ARG A 430 -12.91 24.67 -23.20
C ARG A 430 -11.85 25.38 -24.02
N SER A 431 -11.27 24.70 -25.03
CA SER A 431 -10.30 25.32 -25.93
C SER A 431 -10.92 26.47 -26.74
N ARG A 432 -12.18 26.33 -27.16
CA ARG A 432 -12.93 27.41 -27.83
C ARG A 432 -13.25 28.57 -26.88
N GLU A 433 -13.68 28.28 -25.66
CA GLU A 433 -13.96 29.30 -24.62
C GLU A 433 -12.70 30.08 -24.22
N GLU A 434 -11.57 29.41 -24.06
CA GLU A 434 -10.29 30.04 -23.71
C GLU A 434 -9.73 30.89 -24.87
N SER A 435 -9.90 30.43 -26.11
CA SER A 435 -9.59 31.23 -27.31
C SER A 435 -10.49 32.47 -27.40
N HIS A 436 -11.75 32.36 -27.01
CA HIS A 436 -12.68 33.49 -27.02
C HIS A 436 -12.33 34.51 -25.93
N LEU A 437 -12.04 34.06 -24.71
CA LEU A 437 -11.60 34.91 -23.60
C LEU A 437 -10.29 35.63 -23.92
N ARG A 438 -9.31 34.95 -24.50
CA ARG A 438 -8.07 35.60 -24.97
C ARG A 438 -8.35 36.72 -25.97
N LYS A 439 -9.18 36.48 -26.97
CA LYS A 439 -9.59 37.51 -27.94
C LYS A 439 -10.36 38.66 -27.28
N THR A 440 -11.11 38.38 -26.21
CA THR A 440 -11.82 39.44 -25.47
C THR A 440 -10.85 40.30 -24.67
N PHE A 441 -9.89 39.69 -23.96
CA PHE A 441 -8.86 40.40 -23.21
C PHE A 441 -7.88 41.16 -24.12
N GLU A 442 -7.55 40.64 -25.29
CA GLU A 442 -6.74 41.33 -26.31
C GLU A 442 -7.47 42.56 -26.91
N ALA A 443 -8.80 42.59 -26.86
CA ALA A 443 -9.63 43.69 -27.35
C ALA A 443 -10.02 44.73 -26.28
N MET A 444 -9.70 44.49 -25.00
CA MET A 444 -9.99 45.43 -23.91
C MET A 444 -8.96 46.56 -23.85
N SER A 445 -9.41 47.78 -23.54
CA SER A 445 -8.49 48.91 -23.31
C SER A 445 -7.67 48.68 -22.04
N ASN A 446 -6.45 49.25 -21.99
CA ASN A 446 -5.55 49.11 -20.84
C ASN A 446 -6.19 49.57 -19.50
N GLU A 447 -7.10 50.54 -19.55
CA GLU A 447 -7.84 51.02 -18.38
C GLU A 447 -8.82 49.97 -17.83
N ALA A 448 -9.56 49.28 -18.71
CA ALA A 448 -10.49 48.21 -18.31
C ALA A 448 -9.75 46.95 -17.79
N LEU A 449 -8.55 46.69 -18.32
CA LEU A 449 -7.66 45.63 -17.82
C LEU A 449 -7.13 45.95 -16.42
N GLN A 450 -6.72 47.19 -16.16
CA GLN A 450 -6.29 47.63 -14.83
C GLN A 450 -7.41 47.58 -13.80
N GLU A 451 -8.64 47.97 -14.17
CA GLU A 451 -9.80 47.87 -13.28
C GLU A 451 -10.13 46.40 -12.93
N THR A 452 -10.03 45.50 -13.90
CA THR A 452 -10.26 44.06 -13.69
C THR A 452 -9.23 43.43 -12.77
N VAL A 453 -7.96 43.85 -12.87
CA VAL A 453 -6.86 43.39 -12.00
C VAL A 453 -7.02 43.94 -10.58
N GLU A 454 -7.37 45.21 -10.43
CA GLU A 454 -7.55 45.81 -9.11
C GLU A 454 -8.77 45.23 -8.38
N ASN A 455 -9.84 44.88 -9.11
CA ASN A 455 -10.99 44.17 -8.55
C ASN A 455 -10.63 42.76 -8.07
N HIS A 456 -9.78 42.03 -8.79
CA HIS A 456 -9.25 40.74 -8.32
C HIS A 456 -8.39 40.89 -7.06
N ARG A 457 -7.55 41.93 -7.00
CA ARG A 457 -6.69 42.19 -5.85
C ARG A 457 -7.51 42.51 -4.59
N LYS A 458 -8.59 43.28 -4.74
CA LYS A 458 -9.54 43.57 -3.65
C LYS A 458 -10.27 42.32 -3.15
N MET A 459 -10.66 41.41 -4.04
CA MET A 459 -11.26 40.14 -3.63
C MET A 459 -10.31 39.25 -2.83
N LEU A 460 -9.01 39.26 -3.16
CA LEU A 460 -8.00 38.49 -2.41
C LEU A 460 -7.82 39.03 -0.99
N VAL A 461 -7.77 40.35 -0.82
CA VAL A 461 -7.65 40.99 0.52
C VAL A 461 -8.89 40.71 1.38
N LEU A 462 -10.09 40.78 0.79
CA LEU A 462 -11.34 40.44 1.49
C LEU A 462 -11.39 38.96 1.92
N ALA A 463 -10.87 38.05 1.09
CA ALA A 463 -10.79 36.64 1.45
C ALA A 463 -9.81 36.40 2.62
N GLU A 464 -8.73 37.17 2.68
CA GLU A 464 -7.71 37.09 3.73
C GLU A 464 -8.24 37.62 5.08
N GLU A 465 -8.97 38.74 5.08
CA GLU A 465 -9.63 39.29 6.29
C GLU A 465 -10.69 38.33 6.86
N VAL A 466 -11.47 37.67 6.01
CA VAL A 466 -12.48 36.68 6.43
C VAL A 466 -11.83 35.46 7.08
N LEU A 467 -10.66 35.04 6.59
CA LEU A 467 -9.89 33.95 7.19
C LEU A 467 -9.30 34.34 8.55
N GLU A 468 -8.83 35.58 8.69
CA GLU A 468 -8.23 36.06 9.94
C GLU A 468 -9.29 36.27 11.06
N GLN A 469 -10.49 36.74 10.72
CA GLN A 469 -11.61 36.84 11.67
C GLN A 469 -12.04 35.46 12.19
N ARG A 470 -12.05 34.43 11.35
CA ARG A 470 -12.32 33.05 11.79
C ARG A 470 -11.25 32.53 12.74
N ARG A 471 -9.98 32.89 12.52
CA ARG A 471 -8.86 32.50 13.40
C ARG A 471 -8.95 33.14 14.79
N ARG A 472 -9.41 34.39 14.89
CA ARG A 472 -9.63 35.09 16.18
C ARG A 472 -10.86 34.59 16.95
N GLY A 473 -11.89 34.09 16.24
CA GLY A 473 -13.04 33.42 16.87
C GLY A 473 -12.70 32.09 17.56
N LEU A 474 -11.65 31.40 17.09
CA LEU A 474 -11.16 30.15 17.67
C LEU A 474 -10.32 30.34 18.94
N THR A 475 -9.65 31.49 19.12
CA THR A 475 -8.86 31.80 20.33
C THR A 475 -9.69 32.39 21.48
N ALA A 476 -10.88 32.94 21.21
CA ALA A 476 -11.77 33.45 22.26
C ALA A 476 -12.54 32.35 23.02
N LEU A 477 -12.58 31.12 22.51
CA LEU A 477 -13.24 29.96 23.12
C LEU A 477 -12.32 29.12 24.01
N THR A 478 -11.03 29.46 24.14
CA THR A 478 -10.04 28.72 24.96
C THR A 478 -9.62 29.44 26.25
N VAL A 479 -10.29 30.51 26.67
CA VAL A 479 -9.97 31.25 27.94
C VAL A 479 -11.18 31.41 28.88
N LYS A 480 -12.25 30.62 28.71
CA LYS A 480 -13.28 30.47 29.76
C LYS A 480 -13.70 29.02 29.88
N GLU A 481 -12.96 28.28 30.70
CA GLU A 481 -13.44 27.54 31.88
C GLU A 481 -12.25 27.05 32.70
#